data_AF-A0A2S5LAK7-F1
#
_entry.id   AF-A0A2S5LAK7-F1
#
_cell.length_a   1.000
_cell.length_b   1.000
_cell.length_c   1.000
_cell.angle_alpha   90.00
_cell.angle_beta   90.00
_cell.angle_gamma   90.00
#
_symmetry.space_group_name_H-M   'P 1'
#
loop_
_entity.id
_entity.type
_entity.pdbx_description
1 polymer ?
#
loop_
_entity_poly.entity_id
_entity_poly.type
_entity_poly.pdbx_seq_one_letter_code
_entity_poly.pdbx_strand_id
1 'polypeptide(L)'
;MTISNTDSATLSKIADSMGVSFSLNGILLTNEEAFAPDGGLPLFYLAAHDICGELNNMPIGVEFEYGTQDLFGVGASVSDSAQSVRLLVCTDALVEFIDSELMKAENNGRVIDLSVLHARLIRENPNMARMEF
;
A
#
# COMPACT_ATOMS: atom_id res chain seq x y z
N MET A 1 -16.05 7.07 11.27
CA MET A 1 -15.14 6.24 10.44
C MET A 1 -14.74 7.13 9.27
N THR A 2 -13.56 7.74 9.35
CA THR A 2 -13.13 8.76 8.40
C THR A 2 -12.23 8.09 7.38
N ILE A 3 -12.66 8.08 6.12
CA ILE A 3 -11.87 7.59 4.99
C ILE A 3 -10.68 8.55 4.84
N SER A 4 -9.46 8.01 4.75
CA SER A 4 -8.19 8.77 4.84
C SER A 4 -7.84 9.53 3.55
N ASN A 5 -8.74 10.39 3.08
CA ASN A 5 -8.47 11.25 1.92
C ASN A 5 -7.19 12.08 2.10
N THR A 6 -6.83 12.40 3.35
CA THR A 6 -5.58 13.09 3.69
C THR A 6 -4.34 12.24 3.40
N ASP A 7 -4.37 10.95 3.74
CA ASP A 7 -3.21 10.07 3.57
C ASP A 7 -3.02 9.71 2.11
N SER A 8 -4.12 9.44 1.41
CA SER A 8 -4.14 9.26 -0.05
C SER A 8 -3.44 10.43 -0.75
N ALA A 9 -3.91 11.66 -0.54
CA ALA A 9 -3.35 12.85 -1.16
C ALA A 9 -1.88 13.11 -0.76
N THR A 10 -1.48 12.72 0.45
CA THR A 10 -0.09 12.90 0.91
C THR A 10 0.83 11.87 0.27
N LEU A 11 0.44 10.60 0.23
CA LEU A 11 1.22 9.52 -0.38
C LEU A 11 1.33 9.70 -1.89
N SER A 12 0.29 10.18 -2.58
CA SER A 12 0.38 10.52 -4.00
C SER A 12 1.46 11.57 -4.28
N LYS A 13 1.53 12.63 -3.46
CA LYS A 13 2.58 13.67 -3.58
C LYS A 13 3.98 13.14 -3.28
N ILE A 14 4.10 12.21 -2.33
CA ILE A 14 5.36 11.55 -2.02
C ILE A 14 5.82 10.73 -3.23
N ALA A 15 4.93 9.90 -3.80
CA ALA A 15 5.23 9.12 -5.00
C ALA A 15 5.59 10.00 -6.21
N ASP A 16 4.89 11.12 -6.42
CA ASP A 16 5.23 12.11 -7.44
C ASP A 16 6.66 12.65 -7.24
N SER A 17 7.00 13.01 -6.00
CA SER A 17 8.32 13.53 -5.64
C SER A 17 9.43 12.50 -5.82
N MET A 18 9.09 11.21 -5.73
CA MET A 18 10.00 10.09 -5.96
C MET A 18 10.13 9.69 -7.43
N GLY A 19 9.31 10.28 -8.32
CA GLY A 19 9.26 9.94 -9.74
C GLY A 19 8.76 8.52 -9.97
N VAL A 20 7.83 8.06 -9.14
CA VAL A 20 7.26 6.71 -9.17
C VAL A 20 5.92 6.75 -9.89
N SER A 21 5.62 5.68 -10.63
CA SER A 21 4.31 5.46 -11.24
C SER A 21 3.82 4.07 -10.86
N PHE A 22 2.51 3.84 -10.97
CA PHE A 22 1.92 2.55 -10.64
C PHE A 22 1.25 1.94 -11.87
N SER A 23 1.19 0.62 -11.89
CA SER A 23 0.37 -0.11 -12.83
C SER A 23 -0.44 -1.19 -12.12
N LEU A 24 -1.53 -1.60 -12.76
CA LEU A 24 -2.32 -2.74 -12.37
C LEU A 24 -2.59 -3.59 -13.60
N ASN A 25 -2.09 -4.82 -13.61
CA ASN A 25 -2.21 -5.73 -14.76
C ASN A 25 -1.75 -5.08 -16.08
N GLY A 26 -0.66 -4.30 -16.03
CA GLY A 26 -0.09 -3.60 -17.18
C GLY A 26 -0.78 -2.28 -17.56
N ILE A 27 -1.86 -1.88 -16.88
CA ILE A 27 -2.52 -0.59 -17.09
C ILE A 27 -1.90 0.43 -16.14
N LEU A 28 -1.38 1.54 -16.67
CA LEU A 28 -0.84 2.64 -15.86
C LEU A 28 -1.95 3.35 -15.09
N LEU A 29 -1.68 3.66 -13.83
CA LEU A 29 -2.55 4.40 -12.94
C LEU A 29 -1.94 5.77 -12.64
N THR A 30 -2.80 6.75 -12.39
CA THR A 30 -2.37 7.97 -11.69
C THR A 30 -2.03 7.64 -10.23
N ASN A 31 -1.16 8.45 -9.61
CA ASN A 31 -0.83 8.27 -8.20
C ASN A 31 -2.05 8.47 -7.29
N GLU A 32 -3.07 9.22 -7.72
CA GLU A 32 -4.34 9.37 -7.00
C GLU A 32 -5.15 8.07 -7.04
N GLU A 33 -5.25 7.42 -8.20
CA GLU A 33 -5.92 6.12 -8.34
C GLU A 33 -5.18 5.01 -7.59
N ALA A 34 -3.84 5.02 -7.62
CA ALA A 34 -3.02 4.03 -6.92
C ALA A 34 -3.19 4.10 -5.39
N PHE A 35 -3.32 5.30 -4.84
CA PHE A 35 -3.56 5.53 -3.41
C PHE A 35 -5.02 5.84 -3.08
N ALA A 36 -5.97 5.48 -3.94
CA ALA A 36 -7.38 5.61 -3.62
C ALA A 36 -7.72 4.69 -2.43
N PRO A 37 -8.60 5.12 -1.49
CA PRO A 37 -8.96 4.32 -0.32
C PRO A 37 -9.58 2.95 -0.66
N ASP A 38 -10.33 2.88 -1.76
CA ASP A 38 -10.93 1.69 -2.37
C ASP A 38 -10.02 1.03 -3.43
N GLY A 39 -8.85 1.63 -3.67
CA GLY A 39 -7.82 1.17 -4.60
C GLY A 39 -6.65 0.50 -3.87
N GLY A 40 -5.43 0.96 -4.13
CA GLY A 40 -4.20 0.35 -3.59
C GLY A 40 -3.81 0.79 -2.18
N LEU A 41 -4.44 1.82 -1.61
CA LEU A 41 -4.06 2.36 -0.30
C LEU A 41 -4.05 1.31 0.83
N PRO A 42 -5.03 0.40 0.94
CA PRO A 42 -5.01 -0.66 1.94
C PRO A 42 -3.78 -1.58 1.85
N LEU A 43 -3.24 -1.81 0.65
CA LEU A 43 -2.03 -2.62 0.46
C LEU A 43 -0.80 -1.94 1.08
N PHE A 44 -0.69 -0.62 0.92
CA PHE A 44 0.41 0.14 1.55
C PHE A 44 0.29 0.19 3.06
N TYR A 45 -0.94 0.20 3.60
CA TYR A 45 -1.13 0.06 5.04
C TYR A 45 -0.76 -1.33 5.55
N LEU A 46 -1.06 -2.39 4.82
CA LEU A 46 -0.63 -3.75 5.19
C LEU A 46 0.89 -3.87 5.18
N ALA A 47 1.54 -3.42 4.10
CA ALA A 47 3.00 -3.41 4.03
C ALA A 47 3.63 -2.59 5.18
N ALA A 48 3.06 -1.42 5.49
CA ALA A 48 3.51 -0.62 6.63
C ALA A 48 3.25 -1.31 7.99
N HIS A 49 2.14 -2.02 8.12
CA HIS A 49 1.82 -2.78 9.32
C HIS A 49 2.86 -3.87 9.57
N ASP A 50 3.26 -4.60 8.52
CA ASP A 50 4.25 -5.67 8.60
C ASP A 50 5.62 -5.13 9.04
N ILE A 51 6.08 -4.02 8.43
CA ILE A 51 7.32 -3.33 8.83
C ILE A 51 7.28 -2.92 10.32
N CYS A 52 6.16 -2.36 10.79
CA CYS A 52 6.02 -1.94 12.19
C CYS A 52 5.88 -3.11 13.18
N GLY A 53 5.26 -4.21 12.75
CA GLY A 53 5.18 -5.45 13.52
C GLY A 53 6.57 -5.97 13.86
N GLU A 54 7.47 -5.98 12.86
CA GLU A 54 8.87 -6.38 13.02
C GLU A 54 9.67 -5.40 13.89
N LEU A 55 9.40 -4.09 13.76
CA LEU A 55 10.25 -3.06 14.35
C LEU A 55 9.97 -2.70 15.81
N ASN A 56 8.83 -3.08 16.43
CA ASN A 56 8.56 -3.04 17.89
C ASN A 56 7.06 -3.28 18.25
N ASN A 57 6.23 -3.87 17.39
CA ASN A 57 4.76 -3.88 17.53
C ASN A 57 4.15 -2.48 17.66
N MET A 58 4.69 -1.50 16.95
CA MET A 58 4.17 -0.13 16.99
C MET A 58 2.84 -0.06 16.20
N PRO A 59 1.73 0.37 16.82
CA PRO A 59 0.47 0.46 16.10
C PRO A 59 0.48 1.65 15.14
N ILE A 60 0.18 1.40 13.85
CA ILE A 60 0.01 2.44 12.83
C ILE A 60 -1.40 3.05 12.79
N GLY A 61 -2.29 2.61 13.70
CA GLY A 61 -3.66 3.09 13.79
C GLY A 61 -4.50 2.75 12.56
N VAL A 62 -4.33 1.53 12.03
CA VAL A 62 -5.14 0.99 10.92
C VAL A 62 -5.82 -0.28 11.37
N GLU A 63 -7.11 -0.37 11.09
CA GLU A 63 -7.90 -1.59 11.21
C GLU A 63 -8.28 -2.07 9.81
N PHE A 64 -8.05 -3.35 9.53
CA PHE A 64 -8.30 -3.95 8.23
C PHE A 64 -9.61 -4.73 8.22
N GLU A 65 -10.38 -4.59 7.15
CA GLU A 65 -11.56 -5.38 6.86
C GLU A 65 -11.29 -6.22 5.61
N TYR A 66 -11.32 -7.54 5.73
CA TYR A 66 -11.08 -8.45 4.60
C TYR A 66 -12.41 -8.90 3.99
N GLY A 67 -12.45 -9.08 2.68
CA GLY A 67 -13.63 -9.54 1.94
C GLY A 67 -14.54 -8.41 1.48
N THR A 68 -14.01 -7.20 1.40
CA THR A 68 -14.73 -6.04 0.89
C THR A 68 -14.88 -6.10 -0.63
N GLN A 69 -15.71 -5.23 -1.20
CA GLN A 69 -15.84 -5.07 -2.65
C GLN A 69 -14.78 -4.14 -3.24
N ASP A 70 -13.76 -3.78 -2.45
CA ASP A 70 -12.65 -2.93 -2.88
C ASP A 70 -11.75 -3.67 -3.87
N LEU A 71 -10.89 -2.93 -4.57
CA LEU A 71 -10.10 -3.44 -5.69
C LEU A 71 -9.27 -4.69 -5.38
N PHE A 72 -8.79 -4.82 -4.14
CA PHE A 72 -8.00 -5.96 -3.66
C PHE A 72 -8.71 -6.79 -2.58
N GLY A 73 -10.02 -6.60 -2.40
CA GLY A 73 -10.80 -7.32 -1.38
C GLY A 73 -10.40 -7.02 0.07
N VAL A 74 -9.70 -5.90 0.30
CA VAL A 74 -9.32 -5.44 1.63
C VAL A 74 -9.60 -3.95 1.75
N GLY A 75 -10.39 -3.61 2.76
CA GLY A 75 -10.64 -2.25 3.21
C GLY A 75 -9.76 -1.89 4.40
N ALA A 76 -9.56 -0.60 4.60
CA ALA A 76 -8.83 -0.09 5.75
C ALA A 76 -9.55 1.11 6.37
N SER A 77 -9.61 1.12 7.70
CA SER A 77 -10.07 2.28 8.47
C SER A 77 -8.93 2.78 9.35
N VAL A 78 -8.80 4.10 9.45
CA VAL A 78 -7.67 4.72 10.16
C VAL A 78 -8.14 5.50 11.38
N SER A 79 -7.29 5.53 12.41
CA SER A 79 -7.40 6.45 13.52
C SER A 79 -6.50 7.68 13.31
N ASP A 80 -6.94 8.82 13.81
CA ASP A 80 -6.20 10.08 13.71
C ASP A 80 -4.95 10.12 14.61
N SER A 81 -4.90 9.30 15.66
CA SER A 81 -3.84 9.35 16.68
C SER A 81 -2.45 8.93 16.20
N ALA A 82 -2.36 8.28 15.03
CA ALA A 82 -1.12 7.70 14.50
C ALA A 82 -0.74 8.20 13.10
N GLN A 83 -1.33 9.30 12.61
CA GLN A 83 -1.17 9.74 11.22
C GLN A 83 0.29 9.91 10.78
N SER A 84 1.11 10.64 11.57
CA SER A 84 2.50 10.89 11.18
C SER A 84 3.35 9.62 11.12
N VAL A 85 3.09 8.66 12.03
CA VAL A 85 3.76 7.37 12.04
C VAL A 85 3.35 6.55 10.83
N ARG A 86 2.04 6.47 10.55
CA ARG A 86 1.50 5.76 9.40
C ARG A 86 2.06 6.27 8.08
N LEU A 87 2.09 7.58 7.88
CA LEU A 87 2.65 8.18 6.66
C LEU A 87 4.15 7.87 6.50
N LEU A 88 4.92 7.95 7.59
CA LEU A 88 6.35 7.64 7.56
C LEU A 88 6.59 6.18 7.15
N VAL A 89 5.85 5.25 7.74
CA VAL A 89 6.05 3.82 7.50
C VAL A 89 5.48 3.39 6.15
N CYS A 90 4.37 3.98 5.69
CA CYS A 90 3.89 3.76 4.31
C CYS A 90 4.90 4.28 3.28
N THR A 91 5.59 5.38 3.58
CA THR A 91 6.68 5.88 2.73
C THR A 91 7.85 4.90 2.72
N ASP A 92 8.21 4.35 3.89
CA ASP A 92 9.26 3.32 4.00
C ASP A 92 8.90 2.05 3.24
N ALA A 93 7.65 1.56 3.37
CA ALA A 93 7.12 0.45 2.61
C ALA A 93 7.15 0.70 1.09
N LEU A 94 6.82 1.93 0.66
CA LEU A 94 6.92 2.33 -0.73
C LEU A 94 8.37 2.26 -1.23
N VAL A 95 9.33 2.79 -0.46
CA VAL A 95 10.77 2.72 -0.79
C VAL A 95 11.26 1.27 -0.85
N GLU A 96 10.93 0.45 0.15
CA GLU A 96 11.31 -0.96 0.17
C GLU A 96 10.75 -1.69 -1.06
N PHE A 97 9.49 -1.42 -1.41
CA PHE A 97 8.87 -2.04 -2.57
C PHE A 97 9.55 -1.61 -3.87
N ILE A 98 9.83 -0.31 -4.01
CA ILE A 98 10.59 0.25 -5.14
C ILE A 98 11.92 -0.45 -5.27
N ASP A 99 12.71 -0.54 -4.19
CA ASP A 99 14.02 -1.17 -4.25
C ASP A 99 13.91 -2.66 -4.58
N SER A 100 12.91 -3.36 -4.03
CA SER A 100 12.69 -4.79 -4.30
C SER A 100 12.30 -5.09 -5.76
N GLU A 101 11.56 -4.20 -6.41
CA GLU A 101 11.10 -4.37 -7.79
C GLU A 101 12.07 -3.75 -8.81
N LEU A 102 12.73 -2.64 -8.49
CA LEU A 102 13.77 -2.05 -9.33
C LEU A 102 15.01 -2.94 -9.43
N MET A 103 15.36 -3.68 -8.37
CA MET A 103 16.43 -4.68 -8.44
C MET A 103 16.13 -5.82 -9.43
N LYS A 104 14.85 -5.99 -9.82
CA LYS A 104 14.41 -6.99 -10.81
C LYS A 104 14.23 -6.39 -12.21
N ALA A 105 14.07 -5.07 -12.32
CA ALA A 105 13.77 -4.37 -13.57
C ALA A 105 14.96 -3.52 -14.03
N GLU A 106 15.87 -4.11 -14.83
CA GLU A 106 16.83 -3.34 -15.60
C GLU A 106 16.08 -2.44 -16.61
N ASN A 107 16.02 -1.12 -16.34
CA ASN A 107 15.71 -0.01 -17.28
C ASN A 107 14.25 0.38 -17.63
N ASN A 108 13.20 -0.03 -16.90
CA ASN A 108 11.80 0.32 -17.27
C ASN A 108 11.13 1.43 -16.44
N GLY A 109 11.89 2.40 -15.93
CA GLY A 109 11.35 3.45 -15.07
C GLY A 109 10.87 2.91 -13.71
N ARG A 110 10.54 3.79 -12.77
CA ARG A 110 10.07 3.40 -11.43
C ARG A 110 8.58 3.06 -11.46
N VAL A 111 8.20 2.06 -12.26
CA VAL A 111 6.82 1.58 -12.35
C VAL A 111 6.60 0.41 -11.39
N ILE A 112 5.66 0.57 -10.47
CA ILE A 112 5.30 -0.39 -9.44
C ILE A 112 4.02 -1.13 -9.87
N ASP A 113 4.08 -2.45 -10.02
CA ASP A 113 2.89 -3.26 -10.30
C ASP A 113 2.17 -3.64 -8.99
N LEU A 114 0.98 -3.09 -8.78
CA LEU A 114 0.17 -3.36 -7.59
C LEU A 114 -0.31 -4.81 -7.52
N SER A 115 -0.44 -5.52 -8.65
CA SER A 115 -0.76 -6.95 -8.65
C SER A 115 0.35 -7.79 -8.03
N VAL A 116 1.62 -7.35 -8.20
CA VAL A 116 2.78 -8.01 -7.60
C VAL A 116 2.83 -7.75 -6.09
N LEU A 117 2.59 -6.50 -5.67
CA LEU A 117 2.49 -6.14 -4.25
C LEU A 117 1.39 -6.95 -3.56
N HIS A 118 0.20 -7.01 -4.16
CA HIS A 118 -0.91 -7.78 -3.64
C HIS A 118 -0.58 -9.28 -3.49
N ALA A 119 0.03 -9.89 -4.51
CA ALA A 119 0.43 -11.30 -4.47
C ALA A 119 1.57 -11.59 -3.47
N ARG A 120 2.43 -10.61 -3.17
CA ARG A 120 3.42 -10.69 -2.10
C ARG A 120 2.71 -10.70 -0.74
N LEU A 121 1.85 -9.71 -0.50
CA LEU A 121 1.13 -9.55 0.76
C LEU A 121 0.22 -10.74 1.07
N ILE A 122 -0.48 -11.33 0.09
CA ILE A 122 -1.26 -12.56 0.29
C ILE A 122 -0.39 -13.72 0.82
N ARG A 123 0.84 -13.84 0.32
CA ARG A 123 1.77 -14.91 0.70
C ARG A 123 2.28 -14.73 2.13
N GLU A 124 2.51 -13.48 2.51
CA GLU A 124 3.03 -13.08 3.82
C GLU A 124 1.90 -13.05 4.88
N ASN A 125 0.66 -12.81 4.46
CA ASN A 125 -0.51 -12.69 5.33
C ASN A 125 -1.56 -13.79 5.04
N PRO A 126 -1.54 -14.92 5.77
CA PRO A 126 -2.47 -16.04 5.53
C PRO A 126 -3.96 -15.71 5.74
N ASN A 127 -4.28 -14.60 6.40
CA ASN A 127 -5.66 -14.10 6.51
C ASN A 127 -6.19 -13.51 5.20
N MET A 128 -5.31 -13.00 4.32
CA MET A 128 -5.67 -12.56 2.97
C MET A 128 -5.86 -13.75 2.01
N ALA A 129 -5.12 -14.85 2.22
CA ALA A 129 -5.14 -16.02 1.34
C ALA A 129 -6.43 -16.87 1.41
N ARG A 130 -7.33 -16.62 2.37
CA ARG A 130 -8.59 -17.36 2.52
C ARG A 130 -9.69 -16.92 1.56
N MET A 131 -9.35 -16.09 0.56
CA MET A 131 -10.29 -15.50 -0.40
C MET A 131 -9.95 -15.98 -1.81
N GLU A 132 -10.24 -17.25 -2.07
CA GLU A 132 -10.43 -17.72 -3.44
C GLU A 132 -11.85 -17.33 -3.88
N PHE A 133 -11.95 -16.65 -5.02
CA PHE A 133 -13.21 -16.32 -5.71
C PHE A 133 -13.89 -17.56 -6.28
#